data_AF-A0A507CNB5-F1
#
_entry.id   AF-A0A507CNB5-F1
#
_cell.length_a   1.000
_cell.length_b   1.000
_cell.length_c   1.000
_cell.angle_alpha   90.00
_cell.angle_beta   90.00
_cell.angle_gamma   90.00
#
_symmetry.space_group_name_H-M   'P 1'
#
loop_
_entity.id
_entity.type
_entity.pdbx_description
1 polymer ?
#
loop_
_entity_poly.entity_id
_entity_poly.type
_entity_poly.pdbx_seq_one_letter_code
_entity_poly.pdbx_strand_id
1 'polypeptide(L)'
;MAHHSSKKIAAQNTKTLHSHLYAILATSLLYILARFFVFAATCTYKHILAFTIVECVLLALYLHLSWLANHHAIHLADPASLVAYYFDVLYIAMFVLLATAVLGDVFWYTLCVIPAYALYKFWDKLIKPFVASPVAPHLVQDQPRRRNKK
;
A
#
# COMPACT_ATOMS: atom_id res chain seq x y z
N MET A 1 6.19 -0.81 32.95
CA MET A 1 5.36 -1.71 32.11
C MET A 1 5.20 -1.26 30.65
N ALA A 2 5.52 -0.01 30.26
CA ALA A 2 5.48 0.44 28.86
C ALA A 2 6.56 -0.19 27.94
N HIS A 3 7.76 -0.46 28.46
CA HIS A 3 8.87 -1.05 27.69
C HIS A 3 8.62 -2.48 27.20
N HIS A 4 7.78 -3.25 27.91
CA HIS A 4 7.52 -4.64 27.53
C HIS A 4 6.55 -4.73 26.34
N SER A 5 5.63 -3.77 26.24
CA SER A 5 4.73 -3.64 25.08
C SER A 5 5.52 -3.19 23.84
N SER A 6 6.33 -2.12 23.94
CA SER A 6 7.10 -1.62 22.80
C SER A 6 8.11 -2.64 22.25
N LYS A 7 8.77 -3.42 23.13
CA LYS A 7 9.66 -4.51 22.72
C LYS A 7 8.92 -5.64 21.99
N LYS A 8 7.69 -5.96 22.41
CA LYS A 8 6.84 -6.94 21.74
C LYS A 8 6.40 -6.45 20.36
N ILE A 9 6.05 -5.18 20.24
CA ILE A 9 5.68 -4.53 18.96
C ILE A 9 6.87 -4.56 17.98
N ALA A 10 8.07 -4.20 18.44
CA ALA A 10 9.27 -4.24 17.60
C ALA A 10 9.60 -5.67 17.12
N ALA A 11 9.51 -6.67 18.00
CA ALA A 11 9.72 -8.07 17.64
C ALA A 11 8.64 -8.63 16.67
N GLN A 12 7.41 -8.13 16.76
CA GLN A 12 6.36 -8.49 15.82
C GLN A 12 6.60 -7.85 14.44
N ASN A 13 6.98 -6.57 14.41
CA ASN A 13 7.28 -5.84 13.19
C ASN A 13 8.42 -6.48 12.39
N THR A 14 9.50 -6.91 13.06
CA THR A 14 10.61 -7.59 12.38
C THR A 14 10.19 -8.93 11.77
N LYS A 15 9.39 -9.73 12.49
CA LYS A 15 8.83 -10.97 11.94
C LYS A 15 7.96 -10.72 10.70
N THR A 16 7.09 -9.72 10.75
CA THR A 16 6.25 -9.32 9.62
C THR A 16 7.12 -8.92 8.44
N LEU A 17 8.09 -8.02 8.63
CA LEU A 17 9.02 -7.58 7.56
C LEU A 17 9.78 -8.76 6.92
N HIS A 18 10.35 -9.66 7.72
CA HIS A 18 11.06 -10.82 7.19
C HIS A 18 10.13 -11.76 6.40
N SER A 19 8.91 -12.01 6.89
CA SER A 19 7.92 -12.81 6.18
C SER A 19 7.61 -12.23 4.80
N HIS A 20 7.46 -10.91 4.68
CA HIS A 20 7.20 -10.26 3.40
C HIS A 20 8.42 -10.27 2.48
N LEU A 21 9.63 -10.08 3.00
CA LEU A 21 10.85 -10.17 2.21
C LEU A 21 11.00 -11.58 1.61
N TYR A 22 10.80 -12.63 2.41
CA TYR A 22 10.82 -14.00 1.88
C TYR A 22 9.75 -14.24 0.83
N ALA A 23 8.56 -13.67 1.02
CA ALA A 23 7.48 -13.79 0.06
C ALA A 23 7.84 -13.10 -1.27
N ILE A 24 8.38 -11.87 -1.24
CA ILE A 24 8.86 -11.15 -2.42
C ILE A 24 9.94 -11.96 -3.15
N LEU A 25 10.96 -12.43 -2.43
CA LEU A 25 12.04 -13.24 -3.02
C LEU A 25 11.51 -14.54 -3.65
N ALA A 26 10.57 -15.22 -2.97
CA ALA A 26 9.96 -16.44 -3.49
C ALA A 26 9.19 -16.15 -4.78
N THR A 27 8.41 -15.07 -4.83
CA THR A 27 7.67 -14.68 -6.04
C THR A 27 8.59 -14.26 -7.19
N SER A 28 9.65 -13.47 -6.92
CA SER A 28 10.66 -13.12 -7.93
C SER A 28 11.35 -14.36 -8.49
N LEU A 29 11.74 -15.29 -7.62
CA LEU A 29 12.36 -16.55 -8.04
C LEU A 29 11.40 -17.38 -8.90
N LEU A 30 10.14 -17.54 -8.48
CA LEU A 30 9.13 -18.26 -9.24
C LEU A 30 8.88 -17.62 -10.60
N TYR A 31 8.84 -16.29 -10.69
CA TYR A 31 8.68 -15.58 -11.95
C TYR A 31 9.86 -15.84 -12.90
N ILE A 32 11.10 -15.73 -12.40
CA ILE A 32 12.31 -16.00 -13.17
C ILE A 32 12.30 -17.45 -13.68
N LEU A 33 12.02 -18.41 -12.79
CA LEU A 33 11.96 -19.82 -13.15
C LEU A 33 10.86 -20.09 -14.19
N ALA A 34 9.63 -19.63 -13.96
CA ALA A 34 8.53 -19.81 -14.90
C ALA A 34 8.87 -19.25 -16.28
N ARG A 35 9.48 -18.06 -16.36
CA ARG A 35 9.83 -17.46 -17.65
C ARG A 35 10.99 -18.17 -18.33
N PHE A 36 12.02 -18.58 -17.58
CA PHE A 36 13.19 -19.26 -18.14
C PHE A 36 12.86 -20.69 -18.61
N PHE A 37 11.97 -21.39 -17.93
CA PHE A 37 11.59 -22.76 -18.29
C PHE A 37 10.44 -22.84 -19.31
N VAL A 38 9.45 -21.95 -19.26
CA VAL A 38 8.24 -22.05 -20.10
C VAL A 38 8.28 -21.12 -21.30
N PHE A 39 8.92 -19.94 -21.19
CA PHE A 39 8.83 -18.88 -22.19
C PHE A 39 10.20 -18.28 -22.59
N ALA A 40 11.28 -19.07 -22.53
CA ALA A 40 12.63 -18.62 -22.89
C ALA A 40 12.67 -17.94 -24.27
N ALA A 41 11.89 -18.44 -25.23
CA ALA A 41 11.79 -17.92 -26.59
C ALA A 41 11.02 -16.60 -26.71
N THR A 42 10.16 -16.26 -25.74
CA THR A 42 9.31 -15.06 -25.74
C THR A 42 9.86 -13.97 -24.81
N CYS A 43 11.12 -14.09 -24.40
CA CYS A 43 11.80 -13.17 -23.50
C CYS A 43 12.10 -11.83 -24.21
N THR A 44 11.07 -11.00 -24.32
CA THR A 44 11.18 -9.65 -24.88
C THR A 44 11.68 -8.70 -23.79
N TYR A 45 12.55 -7.75 -24.14
CA TYR A 45 13.08 -6.71 -23.24
C TYR A 45 11.99 -6.00 -22.40
N LYS A 46 10.77 -5.85 -22.95
CA LYS A 46 9.61 -5.28 -22.26
C LYS A 46 9.26 -6.00 -20.95
N HIS A 47 9.36 -7.34 -20.91
CA HIS A 47 9.04 -8.11 -19.70
C HIS A 47 10.12 -7.97 -18.64
N ILE A 48 11.38 -7.87 -19.06
CA ILE A 48 12.50 -7.59 -18.15
C ILE A 48 12.31 -6.21 -17.55
N LEU A 49 12.04 -5.19 -18.39
CA LEU A 49 11.80 -3.83 -17.91
C LEU A 49 10.60 -3.76 -16.95
N ALA A 50 9.46 -4.38 -17.31
CA ALA A 50 8.27 -4.38 -16.47
C ALA A 50 8.50 -5.12 -15.15
N PHE A 51 9.18 -6.25 -15.18
CA PHE A 51 9.60 -6.98 -13.98
C PHE A 51 10.49 -6.11 -13.08
N THR A 52 11.54 -5.51 -13.64
CA THR A 52 12.45 -4.62 -12.90
C THR A 52 11.70 -3.44 -12.27
N ILE A 53 10.76 -2.83 -12.99
CA ILE A 53 9.94 -1.74 -12.44
C ILE A 53 9.13 -2.22 -11.24
N VAL A 54 8.42 -3.35 -11.36
CA VAL A 54 7.62 -3.90 -10.26
C VAL A 54 8.52 -4.25 -9.07
N GLU A 55 9.68 -4.87 -9.31
CA GLU A 55 10.61 -5.24 -8.25
C GLU A 55 11.19 -4.00 -7.54
N CYS A 56 11.52 -2.94 -8.29
CA CYS A 56 11.91 -1.66 -7.70
C CYS A 56 10.78 -1.06 -6.83
N VAL A 57 9.52 -1.15 -7.25
CA VAL A 57 8.38 -0.67 -6.47
C VAL A 57 8.19 -1.50 -5.20
N LEU A 58 8.26 -2.83 -5.28
CA LEU A 58 8.17 -3.73 -4.14
C LEU A 58 9.27 -3.44 -3.11
N LEU A 59 10.52 -3.27 -3.58
CA LEU A 59 11.67 -2.92 -2.73
C LEU A 59 11.50 -1.53 -2.09
N ALA A 60 11.05 -0.53 -2.86
CA ALA A 60 10.81 0.80 -2.33
C ALA A 60 9.73 0.80 -1.23
N LEU A 61 8.64 0.05 -1.42
CA LEU A 61 7.61 -0.13 -0.39
C LEU A 61 8.17 -0.84 0.84
N TYR A 62 8.95 -1.90 0.66
CA TYR A 62 9.59 -2.62 1.77
C TYR A 62 10.53 -1.70 2.58
N LEU A 63 11.38 -0.94 1.90
CA LEU A 63 12.27 0.02 2.54
C LEU A 63 11.49 1.07 3.33
N HIS A 64 10.40 1.60 2.75
CA HIS A 64 9.53 2.55 3.43
C HIS A 64 8.89 1.93 4.68
N LEU A 65 8.37 0.69 4.61
CA LEU A 65 7.81 -0.01 5.76
C LEU A 65 8.85 -0.26 6.85
N SER A 66 10.08 -0.65 6.46
CA SER A 66 11.17 -0.85 7.41
C SER A 66 11.57 0.45 8.11
N TRP A 67 11.57 1.56 7.38
CA TRP A 67 11.84 2.87 7.94
C TRP A 67 10.76 3.29 8.94
N LEU A 68 9.50 3.07 8.58
CA LEU A 68 8.33 3.38 9.42
C LEU A 68 8.31 2.53 10.70
N ALA A 69 8.62 1.24 10.59
CA ALA A 69 8.72 0.32 11.71
C ALA A 69 9.79 0.75 12.72
N ASN A 70 10.95 1.23 12.23
CA ASN A 70 12.09 1.59 13.06
C ASN A 70 11.98 3.00 13.69
N HIS A 71 11.37 3.97 13.00
CA HIS A 71 11.37 5.38 13.43
C HIS A 71 10.08 5.82 14.14
N HIS A 72 8.92 5.27 13.76
CA HIS A 72 7.62 5.73 14.26
C HIS A 72 6.95 4.76 15.23
N ALA A 73 7.60 3.63 15.57
CA ALA A 73 7.05 2.57 16.42
C ALA A 73 5.62 2.13 16.01
N ILE A 74 5.29 2.22 14.72
CA ILE A 74 3.97 1.89 14.18
C ILE A 74 3.80 0.37 14.20
N HIS A 75 2.59 -0.07 14.54
CA HIS A 75 2.24 -1.48 14.56
C HIS A 75 1.91 -1.94 13.15
N LEU A 76 2.81 -2.66 12.48
CA LEU A 76 2.61 -3.07 11.08
C LEU A 76 1.42 -4.02 10.94
N ALA A 77 1.14 -4.82 11.98
CA ALA A 77 0.05 -5.78 11.97
C ALA A 77 -1.34 -5.18 12.31
N ASP A 78 -1.45 -3.86 12.46
CA ASP A 78 -2.74 -3.22 12.78
C ASP A 78 -3.60 -3.03 11.50
N PRO A 79 -4.76 -3.69 11.39
CA PRO A 79 -5.62 -3.62 10.22
C PRO A 79 -6.26 -2.24 10.00
N ALA A 80 -6.33 -1.39 11.03
CA ALA A 80 -6.87 -0.03 10.90
C ALA A 80 -5.82 0.99 10.42
N SER A 81 -4.55 0.59 10.36
CA SER A 81 -3.46 1.48 10.00
C SER A 81 -3.36 1.70 8.49
N LEU A 82 -2.80 2.85 8.09
CA LEU A 82 -2.48 3.09 6.68
C LEU A 82 -1.53 2.02 6.10
N VAL A 83 -0.78 1.31 6.96
CA VAL A 83 0.13 0.22 6.58
C VAL A 83 -0.63 -0.96 5.94
N ALA A 84 -1.89 -1.20 6.31
CA ALA A 84 -2.71 -2.25 5.69
C ALA A 84 -2.81 -2.07 4.16
N TYR A 85 -2.96 -0.82 3.68
CA TYR A 85 -3.00 -0.53 2.24
C TYR A 85 -1.67 -0.82 1.53
N TYR A 86 -0.54 -0.72 2.23
CA TYR A 86 0.76 -1.08 1.65
C TYR A 86 0.84 -2.59 1.43
N PHE A 87 0.30 -3.39 2.35
CA PHE A 87 0.22 -4.83 2.18
C PHE A 87 -0.71 -5.22 1.03
N ASP A 88 -1.86 -4.55 0.86
CA ASP A 88 -2.73 -4.77 -0.29
C ASP A 88 -1.98 -4.56 -1.61
N VAL A 89 -1.23 -3.46 -1.73
CA VAL A 89 -0.43 -3.17 -2.93
C VAL A 89 0.66 -4.22 -3.15
N LEU A 90 1.37 -4.62 -2.09
CA LEU A 90 2.38 -5.69 -2.15
C LEU A 90 1.77 -7.00 -2.64
N TYR A 91 0.65 -7.43 -2.06
CA TYR A 91 -0.02 -8.68 -2.43
C TYR A 91 -0.55 -8.66 -3.86
N ILE A 92 -1.13 -7.54 -4.30
CA ILE A 92 -1.58 -7.39 -5.69
C ILE A 92 -0.39 -7.47 -6.65
N ALA A 93 0.70 -6.76 -6.37
CA ALA A 93 1.89 -6.80 -7.23
C ALA A 93 2.50 -8.21 -7.32
N MET A 94 2.58 -8.93 -6.20
CA MET A 94 3.03 -10.32 -6.16
C MET A 94 2.09 -11.26 -6.92
N PHE A 95 0.78 -11.08 -6.77
CA PHE A 95 -0.22 -11.81 -7.52
C PHE A 95 -0.08 -11.57 -9.01
N VAL A 96 0.10 -10.31 -9.45
CA VAL A 96 0.31 -10.00 -10.86
C VAL A 96 1.57 -10.68 -11.38
N LEU A 97 2.70 -10.62 -10.68
CA LEU A 97 3.92 -11.32 -11.11
C LEU A 97 3.66 -12.82 -11.32
N LEU A 98 3.06 -13.48 -10.34
CA LEU A 98 2.76 -14.92 -10.44
C LEU A 98 1.74 -15.23 -11.55
N ALA A 99 0.66 -14.46 -11.63
CA ALA A 99 -0.37 -14.64 -12.64
C ALA A 99 0.18 -14.40 -14.06
N THR A 100 1.06 -13.42 -14.22
CA THR A 100 1.71 -13.17 -15.51
C THR A 100 2.65 -14.31 -15.89
N ALA A 101 3.36 -14.87 -14.92
CA ALA A 101 4.24 -16.03 -15.14
C ALA A 101 3.47 -17.29 -15.57
N VAL A 102 2.27 -17.52 -15.05
CA VAL A 102 1.49 -18.76 -15.27
C VAL A 102 0.45 -18.63 -16.38
N LEU A 103 -0.30 -17.52 -16.39
CA LEU A 103 -1.50 -17.31 -17.22
C LEU A 103 -1.24 -16.36 -18.41
N GLY A 104 -0.09 -15.68 -18.44
CA GLY A 104 0.34 -14.83 -19.55
C GLY A 104 0.15 -13.33 -19.34
N ASP A 105 0.44 -12.56 -20.39
CA ASP A 105 0.69 -11.11 -20.30
C ASP A 105 -0.54 -10.23 -20.04
N VAL A 106 -1.75 -10.80 -20.09
CA VAL A 106 -3.00 -10.07 -19.83
C VAL A 106 -3.04 -9.53 -18.39
N PHE A 107 -2.34 -10.16 -17.46
CA PHE A 107 -2.35 -9.76 -16.05
C PHE A 107 -1.56 -8.48 -15.76
N TRP A 108 -0.71 -8.01 -16.69
CA TRP A 108 -0.06 -6.70 -16.57
C TRP A 108 -1.09 -5.56 -16.46
N TYR A 109 -2.25 -5.69 -17.11
CA TYR A 109 -3.31 -4.68 -17.03
C TYR A 109 -3.94 -4.56 -15.64
N THR A 110 -3.84 -5.58 -14.80
CA THR A 110 -4.32 -5.52 -13.41
C THR A 110 -3.55 -4.49 -12.60
N LEU A 111 -2.27 -4.23 -12.93
CA LEU A 111 -1.51 -3.16 -12.29
C LEU A 111 -2.06 -1.77 -12.59
N CYS A 112 -2.82 -1.58 -13.69
CA CYS A 112 -3.49 -0.31 -13.99
C CYS A 112 -4.66 0.00 -13.04
N VAL A 113 -5.18 -1.00 -12.32
CA VAL A 113 -6.24 -0.79 -11.32
C VAL A 113 -5.73 0.04 -10.13
N ILE A 114 -4.46 -0.12 -9.75
CA ILE A 114 -3.84 0.62 -8.64
C ILE A 114 -3.83 2.14 -8.91
N PRO A 115 -3.27 2.65 -10.02
CA PRO A 115 -3.30 4.09 -10.32
C PRO A 115 -4.72 4.58 -10.61
N ALA A 116 -5.59 3.78 -11.23
CA ALA A 116 -6.98 4.16 -11.45
C ALA A 116 -7.71 4.41 -10.11
N TYR A 117 -7.53 3.54 -9.12
CA TYR A 117 -8.10 3.71 -7.79
C TYR A 117 -7.46 4.88 -7.03
N ALA A 118 -6.14 5.07 -7.16
CA ALA A 118 -5.46 6.21 -6.56
C ALA A 118 -5.99 7.55 -7.12
N LEU A 119 -6.20 7.63 -8.44
CA LEU A 119 -6.80 8.80 -9.11
C LEU A 119 -8.24 9.04 -8.65
N TYR A 120 -9.05 7.98 -8.56
CA TYR A 120 -10.42 8.07 -8.04
C TYR A 120 -10.45 8.65 -6.61
N LYS A 121 -9.61 8.12 -5.72
CA LYS A 121 -9.53 8.59 -4.32
C LYS A 121 -8.98 10.01 -4.22
N PHE A 122 -8.03 10.37 -5.08
CA PHE A 122 -7.51 11.73 -5.19
C PHE A 122 -8.59 12.71 -5.65
N TRP A 123 -9.39 12.33 -6.65
CA TRP A 123 -10.53 13.12 -7.11
C TRP A 123 -11.56 13.34 -6.00
N ASP A 124 -11.94 12.27 -5.29
CA ASP A 124 -12.92 12.34 -4.21
C ASP A 124 -12.44 13.17 -3.00
N LYS A 125 -11.14 13.14 -2.68
CA LYS A 125 -10.60 13.81 -1.49
C LYS A 125 -10.06 15.21 -1.72
N LEU A 126 -9.50 15.51 -2.88
CA LEU A 126 -8.98 16.84 -3.17
C LEU A 126 -9.98 17.65 -3.99
N ILE A 127 -10.51 17.11 -5.08
CA ILE A 127 -11.23 17.94 -6.06
C ILE A 127 -12.69 18.18 -5.60
N LYS A 128 -13.35 17.14 -5.09
CA LYS A 128 -14.72 17.25 -4.57
C LYS A 128 -14.91 18.34 -3.50
N PRO A 129 -14.09 18.48 -2.44
CA PRO A 129 -14.30 19.53 -1.45
C PRO A 129 -14.08 20.96 -1.98
N PHE A 130 -13.23 21.16 -3.00
CA PHE A 130 -13.06 22.47 -3.62
C PHE A 130 -14.19 22.84 -4.58
N VAL A 131 -14.84 21.84 -5.22
CA VAL A 131 -15.97 22.07 -6.14
C VAL A 131 -17.31 22.10 -5.40
N ALA A 132 -17.45 21.32 -4.33
CA ALA A 132 -18.68 21.17 -3.55
C ALA A 132 -18.55 21.77 -2.15
N SER A 133 -17.92 22.95 -2.00
CA SER A 133 -17.96 23.70 -0.74
C SER A 133 -19.42 23.97 -0.37
N PRO A 134 -19.96 23.39 0.71
CA PRO A 134 -21.22 23.84 1.26
C PRO A 134 -20.93 25.24 1.81
N VAL A 135 -21.66 26.25 1.33
CA VAL A 135 -21.75 27.54 2.02
C VAL A 135 -22.10 27.22 3.47
N ALA A 136 -21.15 27.41 4.40
CA ALA A 136 -21.39 27.20 5.80
C ALA A 136 -22.59 28.08 6.20
N PRO A 137 -23.71 27.51 6.69
CA PRO A 137 -24.72 28.33 7.33
C PRO A 137 -24.03 28.94 8.55
N HIS A 138 -23.86 30.26 8.49
CA HIS A 138 -23.53 31.07 9.65
C HIS A 138 -24.48 30.65 10.77
N LEU A 139 -23.96 29.92 11.74
CA LEU A 139 -24.69 29.61 12.96
C LEU A 139 -24.96 30.95 13.64
N VAL A 140 -26.17 31.47 13.48
CA VAL A 140 -26.75 32.48 14.36
C VAL A 140 -26.73 31.85 15.75
N GLN A 141 -25.66 32.14 16.47
CA GLN A 141 -25.48 31.74 17.84
C GLN A 141 -26.35 32.69 18.67
N ASP A 142 -27.63 32.37 18.78
CA ASP A 142 -28.54 33.00 19.73
C ASP A 142 -27.99 32.77 21.14
N GLN A 143 -27.25 33.76 21.63
CA GLN A 143 -26.81 33.85 23.02
C GLN A 143 -28.05 33.91 23.92
N PRO A 144 -28.27 32.97 24.85
CA PRO A 144 -29.37 33.08 25.79
C PRO A 144 -29.09 34.28 26.71
N ARG A 145 -29.96 35.29 26.60
CA ARG A 145 -30.01 36.51 27.40
C ARG A 145 -29.97 36.14 28.89
N ARG A 146 -28.80 36.28 29.53
CA ARG A 146 -28.65 36.18 30.99
C ARG A 146 -29.52 37.27 31.63
N ARG A 147 -30.72 36.87 32.06
CA ARG A 147 -31.62 37.69 32.87
C ARG A 147 -31.04 37.77 34.29
N ASN A 148 -30.31 38.85 34.59
CA ASN A 148 -29.94 39.20 35.96
C ASN A 148 -31.22 39.38 36.80
N LYS A 149 -31.38 38.56 37.84
CA LYS A 149 -32.28 38.86 38.96
C LYS A 149 -31.57 39.89 39.84
N LYS A 150 -32.20 41.06 40.00
CA LYS A 150 -32.02 41.91 41.19
C LYS A 150 -32.87 41.33 42.32
#